data_AF-A0A535N4S1-F1
#
_entry.id   AF-A0A535N4S1-F1
#
_cell.length_a   1.000
_cell.length_b   1.000
_cell.length_c   1.000
_cell.angle_alpha   90.00
_cell.angle_beta   90.00
_cell.angle_gamma   90.00
#
_symmetry.space_group_name_H-M   'P 1'
#
loop_
_entity.id
_entity.type
_entity.pdbx_description
1 polymer ?
#
loop_
_entity_poly.entity_id
_entity_poly.type
_entity_poly.pdbx_seq_one_letter_code
_entity_poly.pdbx_strand_id
1 'polypeptide(L)'
;MLLIRRQGERGQALILVLVFVAAFLLLTWAALSLASGAFLSLGSVQADSRSTYALDAGVPWFIEWIKGENGNVCANLNSDVPTPLTLNYPASTITVTVSNVTAGAGCTRANPVLDFTVSATGTARTLRAEAAVTAGSWVIDWEQFQ
;
A
#
# COMPACT_ATOMS: atom_id res chain seq x y z
N MET A 1 -6.97 13.99 -78.81
CA MET A 1 -7.85 13.31 -77.84
C MET A 1 -6.96 12.85 -76.69
N LEU A 2 -7.16 13.47 -75.52
CA LEU A 2 -6.25 13.44 -74.36
C LEU A 2 -6.14 12.05 -73.72
N LEU A 3 -4.93 11.47 -73.70
CA LEU A 3 -4.59 10.25 -72.96
C LEU A 3 -3.43 10.49 -71.98
N ILE A 4 -3.44 11.62 -71.27
CA ILE A 4 -2.46 11.88 -70.20
C ILE A 4 -3.22 12.35 -68.97
N ARG A 5 -3.68 11.42 -68.11
CA ARG A 5 -3.98 11.74 -66.69
C ARG A 5 -4.32 10.59 -65.72
N ARG A 6 -4.07 9.30 -66.03
CA ARG A 6 -4.43 8.21 -65.09
C ARG A 6 -3.31 7.72 -64.15
N GLN A 7 -2.04 8.08 -64.39
CA GLN A 7 -0.94 7.64 -63.52
C GLN A 7 -0.76 8.50 -62.27
N GLY A 8 -1.09 9.80 -62.32
CA GLY A 8 -1.00 10.70 -61.15
C GLY A 8 -2.01 10.38 -60.05
N GLU A 9 -3.25 10.02 -60.42
CA GLU A 9 -4.34 9.73 -59.47
C GLU A 9 -4.07 8.47 -58.62
N ARG A 10 -3.42 7.45 -59.20
CA ARG A 10 -3.06 6.21 -58.47
C ARG A 10 -1.92 6.42 -57.48
N GLY A 11 -0.92 7.22 -57.84
CA GLY A 11 0.17 7.58 -56.93
C GLY A 11 -0.30 8.47 -55.79
N GLN A 12 -1.21 9.41 -56.08
CA GLN A 12 -1.78 10.31 -55.08
C GLN A 12 -2.71 9.58 -54.11
N ALA A 13 -3.52 8.64 -54.59
CA ALA A 13 -4.33 7.76 -53.72
C ALA A 13 -3.47 6.90 -52.81
N LEU A 14 -2.36 6.35 -53.31
CA LEU A 14 -1.44 5.53 -52.52
C LEU A 14 -0.76 6.32 -51.40
N ILE A 15 -0.34 7.57 -51.67
CA ILE A 15 0.20 8.48 -50.64
C ILE A 15 -0.85 8.78 -49.56
N LEU A 16 -2.11 9.01 -49.96
CA LEU A 16 -3.20 9.31 -49.02
C LEU A 16 -3.46 8.13 -48.07
N VAL A 17 -3.45 6.90 -48.60
CA VAL A 17 -3.56 5.68 -47.79
C VAL A 17 -2.35 5.53 -46.87
N LEU A 18 -1.13 5.80 -47.34
CA LEU A 18 0.09 5.68 -46.53
C LEU A 18 0.10 6.68 -45.36
N VAL A 19 -0.30 7.93 -45.62
CA VAL A 19 -0.46 8.95 -44.58
C VAL A 19 -1.55 8.55 -43.58
N PHE A 20 -2.67 8.03 -44.07
CA PHE A 20 -3.74 7.55 -43.19
C PHE A 20 -3.29 6.39 -42.31
N VAL A 21 -2.60 5.40 -42.87
CA VAL A 21 -2.04 4.26 -42.13
C VAL A 21 -1.00 4.74 -41.12
N ALA A 22 -0.12 5.66 -41.48
CA ALA A 22 0.85 6.24 -40.55
C ALA A 22 0.16 6.98 -39.40
N ALA A 23 -0.84 7.80 -39.69
CA ALA A 23 -1.63 8.50 -38.67
C ALA A 23 -2.38 7.50 -37.76
N PHE A 24 -2.97 6.45 -38.33
CA PHE A 24 -3.64 5.40 -37.57
C PHE A 24 -2.67 4.66 -36.65
N LEU A 25 -1.49 4.30 -37.14
CA LEU A 25 -0.45 3.65 -36.33
C LEU A 25 0.01 4.56 -35.18
N LEU A 26 0.20 5.85 -35.42
CA LEU A 26 0.55 6.81 -34.37
C LEU A 26 -0.55 6.93 -33.30
N LEU A 27 -1.82 6.96 -33.71
CA LEU A 27 -2.95 7.01 -32.78
C LEU A 27 -3.05 5.73 -31.93
N THR A 28 -2.90 4.55 -32.56
CA THR A 28 -2.92 3.27 -31.82
C THR A 28 -1.76 3.16 -30.85
N TRP A 29 -0.56 3.60 -31.24
CA TRP A 29 0.61 3.62 -30.35
C TRP A 29 0.40 4.55 -29.15
N ALA A 30 -0.15 5.74 -29.38
CA ALA A 30 -0.47 6.68 -28.30
C ALA A 30 -1.52 6.10 -27.34
N ALA A 31 -2.58 5.47 -27.86
CA ALA A 31 -3.61 4.82 -27.05
C ALA A 31 -3.07 3.66 -26.21
N LEU A 32 -2.22 2.80 -26.81
CA LEU A 32 -1.58 1.69 -26.07
C LEU A 32 -0.66 2.19 -24.97
N SER A 33 0.09 3.27 -25.22
CA SER A 33 1.00 3.88 -24.24
C SER A 33 0.24 4.50 -23.06
N LEU A 34 -0.90 5.13 -23.33
CA LEU A 34 -1.78 5.67 -22.29
C LEU A 34 -2.39 4.52 -21.45
N ALA A 35 -2.85 3.47 -22.11
CA ALA A 35 -3.44 2.32 -21.44
C ALA A 35 -2.42 1.58 -20.55
N SER A 36 -1.20 1.36 -21.04
CA SER A 36 -0.15 0.71 -20.24
C SER A 36 0.25 1.54 -19.01
N GLY A 37 0.33 2.86 -19.15
CA GLY A 37 0.55 3.78 -18.02
C GLY A 37 -0.56 3.70 -16.98
N ALA A 38 -1.83 3.65 -17.41
CA ALA A 38 -2.96 3.49 -16.52
C ALA A 38 -2.91 2.16 -15.73
N PHE A 39 -2.61 1.04 -16.40
CA PHE A 39 -2.49 -0.26 -15.72
C PHE A 39 -1.35 -0.29 -14.69
N LEU A 40 -0.20 0.28 -15.01
CA LEU A 40 0.92 0.40 -14.06
C LEU A 40 0.52 1.23 -12.83
N SER A 41 -0.19 2.33 -13.04
CA SER A 41 -0.71 3.19 -11.96
C SER A 41 -1.72 2.45 -11.06
N LEU A 42 -2.65 1.68 -11.64
CA LEU A 42 -3.57 0.87 -10.83
C LEU A 42 -2.82 -0.18 -9.99
N GLY A 43 -1.81 -0.83 -10.57
CA GLY A 43 -0.97 -1.80 -9.87
C GLY A 43 -0.22 -1.18 -8.68
N SER A 44 0.35 0.02 -8.87
CA SER A 44 1.02 0.73 -7.77
C SER A 44 0.05 1.16 -6.67
N VAL A 45 -1.15 1.65 -7.02
CA VAL A 45 -2.17 2.03 -6.03
C VAL A 45 -2.66 0.80 -5.25
N GLN A 46 -2.81 -0.34 -5.91
CA GLN A 46 -3.19 -1.57 -5.23
C GLN A 46 -2.10 -2.08 -4.28
N ALA A 47 -0.82 -1.95 -4.66
CA ALA A 47 0.29 -2.31 -3.78
C ALA A 47 0.37 -1.39 -2.55
N ASP A 48 0.21 -0.08 -2.75
CA ASP A 48 0.28 0.93 -1.69
C ASP A 48 -0.92 0.88 -0.73
N SER A 49 -2.11 0.60 -1.24
CA SER A 49 -3.28 0.35 -0.38
C SER A 49 -3.10 -0.90 0.47
N ARG A 50 -2.56 -1.98 -0.09
CA ARG A 50 -2.27 -3.22 0.67
C ARG A 50 -1.24 -3.00 1.76
N SER A 51 -0.15 -2.27 1.49
CA SER A 51 0.85 -1.95 2.51
C SER A 51 0.24 -1.10 3.62
N THR A 52 -0.62 -0.13 3.27
CA THR A 52 -1.34 0.70 4.24
C THR A 52 -2.27 -0.13 5.14
N TYR A 53 -3.09 -1.02 4.57
CA TYR A 53 -3.93 -1.92 5.37
C TYR A 53 -3.11 -2.91 6.23
N ALA A 54 -1.95 -3.34 5.74
CA ALA A 54 -1.06 -4.19 6.51
C ALA A 54 -0.44 -3.44 7.70
N LEU A 55 -0.07 -2.18 7.55
CA LEU A 55 0.41 -1.32 8.64
C LEU A 55 -0.66 -1.16 9.74
N ASP A 56 -1.92 -1.00 9.35
CA ASP A 56 -3.06 -0.86 10.27
C ASP A 56 -3.23 -2.10 11.17
N ALA A 57 -3.01 -3.30 10.60
CA ALA A 57 -3.06 -4.55 11.35
C ALA A 57 -1.94 -4.73 12.39
N GLY A 58 -0.86 -3.93 12.33
CA GLY A 58 0.27 -4.03 13.25
C GLY A 58 -0.09 -3.65 14.70
N VAL A 59 -0.93 -2.64 14.87
CA VAL A 59 -1.39 -2.13 16.18
C VAL A 59 -2.19 -3.20 16.96
N PRO A 60 -3.31 -3.75 16.44
CA PRO A 60 -4.10 -4.73 17.16
C PRO A 60 -3.33 -6.03 17.40
N TRP A 61 -2.46 -6.41 16.46
CA TRP A 61 -1.61 -7.57 16.63
C TRP A 61 -0.66 -7.43 17.82
N PHE A 62 0.00 -6.27 17.94
CA PHE A 62 0.92 -6.01 19.05
C PHE A 62 0.20 -6.00 20.40
N ILE A 63 -0.98 -5.40 20.45
CA ILE A 63 -1.80 -5.32 21.66
C ILE A 63 -2.26 -6.72 22.12
N GLU A 64 -2.65 -7.60 21.19
CA GLU A 64 -3.00 -8.98 21.53
C GLU A 64 -1.78 -9.80 21.97
N TRP A 65 -0.62 -9.57 21.36
CA TRP A 65 0.63 -10.23 21.78
C TRP A 65 1.01 -9.84 23.22
N ILE A 66 0.97 -8.55 23.55
CA ILE A 66 1.22 -8.04 24.90
C ILE A 66 0.26 -8.62 25.94
N LYS A 67 -1.03 -8.72 25.59
CA LYS A 67 -2.06 -9.29 26.48
C LYS A 67 -1.72 -10.72 26.91
N GLY A 68 -1.07 -11.49 26.04
CA GLY A 68 -0.61 -12.85 26.34
C GLY A 68 0.49 -12.92 27.40
N GLU A 69 1.31 -11.88 27.56
CA GLU A 69 2.49 -11.90 28.44
C GLU A 69 2.19 -11.60 29.92
N ASN A 70 0.94 -11.29 30.30
CA ASN A 70 0.49 -11.17 31.69
C ASN A 70 1.31 -10.22 32.61
N GLY A 71 2.10 -9.32 32.03
CA GLY A 71 3.02 -8.42 32.74
C GLY A 71 2.59 -6.96 32.75
N ASN A 72 3.28 -6.14 33.55
CA ASN A 72 3.10 -4.68 33.60
C ASN A 72 3.54 -4.09 32.25
N VAL A 73 2.58 -3.95 31.35
CA VAL A 73 2.77 -3.59 29.93
C VAL A 73 3.62 -2.35 29.75
N CYS A 74 3.56 -1.40 30.68
CA CYS A 74 4.31 -0.15 30.61
C CYS A 74 5.76 -0.26 31.12
N ALA A 75 6.16 -1.38 31.72
CA ALA A 75 7.47 -1.56 32.36
C ALA A 75 8.46 -2.42 31.55
N ASN A 76 7.97 -3.33 30.71
CA ASN A 76 8.80 -4.32 30.00
C ASN A 76 8.72 -4.23 28.47
N LEU A 77 8.53 -3.03 27.91
CA LEU A 77 8.30 -2.82 26.47
C LEU A 77 9.51 -3.11 25.56
N ASN A 78 10.71 -3.14 26.13
CA ASN A 78 11.96 -3.30 25.38
C ASN A 78 12.55 -4.72 25.47
N SER A 79 11.94 -5.61 26.27
CA SER A 79 12.57 -6.90 26.58
C SER A 79 12.20 -8.01 25.60
N ASP A 80 11.03 -7.92 24.96
CA ASP A 80 10.55 -8.93 24.03
C ASP A 80 10.00 -8.22 22.78
N VAL A 81 10.81 -8.19 21.71
CA VAL A 81 10.37 -7.72 20.40
C VAL A 81 9.43 -8.79 19.83
N PRO A 82 8.19 -8.46 19.50
CA PRO A 82 7.20 -9.44 19.09
C PRO A 82 7.59 -10.02 17.71
N THR A 83 7.34 -11.32 17.50
CA THR A 83 7.67 -12.00 16.23
C THR A 83 6.91 -11.37 15.06
N PRO A 84 7.55 -10.96 13.94
CA PRO A 84 6.86 -10.23 12.87
C PRO A 84 5.56 -10.89 12.39
N LEU A 85 4.50 -10.09 12.25
CA LEU A 85 3.22 -10.54 11.72
C LEU A 85 3.35 -10.75 10.22
N THR A 86 3.02 -11.95 9.75
CA THR A 86 3.04 -12.28 8.33
C THR A 86 1.62 -12.35 7.79
N LEU A 87 1.28 -11.40 6.91
CA LEU A 87 -0.01 -11.34 6.23
C LEU A 87 0.12 -11.93 4.82
N ASN A 88 -0.53 -13.07 4.60
CA ASN A 88 -0.52 -13.75 3.31
C ASN A 88 -1.67 -13.23 2.44
N TYR A 89 -1.35 -12.39 1.45
CA TYR A 89 -2.29 -11.98 0.42
C TYR A 89 -2.13 -12.87 -0.82
N PRO A 90 -3.19 -13.03 -1.66
CA PRO A 90 -3.16 -13.91 -2.83
C PRO A 90 -2.03 -13.63 -3.84
N ALA A 91 -1.53 -12.40 -3.91
CA ALA A 91 -0.48 -12.02 -4.85
C ALA A 91 0.92 -11.89 -4.23
N SER A 92 1.01 -11.71 -2.91
CA SER A 92 2.28 -11.47 -2.21
C SER A 92 2.10 -11.56 -0.70
N THR A 93 3.14 -11.95 0.01
CA THR A 93 3.18 -11.89 1.47
C THR A 93 3.70 -10.52 1.91
N ILE A 94 3.07 -9.92 2.91
CA ILE A 94 3.53 -8.68 3.56
C ILE A 94 3.90 -9.03 5.00
N THR A 95 5.12 -8.70 5.40
CA THR A 95 5.58 -8.84 6.78
C THR A 95 5.51 -7.49 7.47
N VAL A 96 4.78 -7.45 8.58
CA VAL A 96 4.59 -6.29 9.44
C VAL A 96 5.46 -6.48 10.68
N THR A 97 6.33 -5.50 10.94
CA THR A 97 7.23 -5.52 12.10
C THR A 97 6.93 -4.32 12.97
N VAL A 98 6.76 -4.57 14.27
CA VAL A 98 6.58 -3.54 15.28
C VAL A 98 7.91 -3.36 16.03
N SER A 99 8.37 -2.13 16.15
CA SER A 99 9.64 -1.77 16.78
C SER A 99 9.53 -0.45 17.55
N ASN A 100 10.56 -0.12 18.34
CA ASN A 100 10.65 1.12 19.11
C ASN A 100 9.41 1.39 19.98
N VAL A 101 9.04 0.39 20.77
CA VAL A 101 7.85 0.49 21.63
C VAL A 101 8.22 1.22 22.92
N THR A 102 7.53 2.32 23.20
CA THR A 102 7.73 3.12 24.41
C THR A 102 6.41 3.39 25.12
N ALA A 103 6.47 3.47 26.45
CA ALA A 103 5.30 3.81 27.25
C ALA A 103 5.03 5.31 27.16
N GLY A 104 3.81 5.67 26.78
CA GLY A 104 3.35 7.05 26.85
C GLY A 104 3.06 7.47 28.30
N ALA A 105 2.88 8.78 28.50
CA ALA A 105 2.56 9.32 29.81
C ALA A 105 1.23 8.75 30.35
N GLY A 106 1.22 8.33 31.62
CA GLY A 106 0.02 7.76 32.25
C GLY A 106 -0.27 6.31 31.87
N CYS A 107 0.65 5.62 31.18
CA CYS A 107 0.52 4.20 30.89
C CYS A 107 0.37 3.40 32.20
N THR A 108 -0.72 2.65 32.30
CA THR A 108 -0.98 1.72 33.40
C THR A 108 -1.42 0.37 32.84
N ARG A 109 -1.48 -0.66 33.68
CA ARG A 109 -2.02 -1.96 33.26
C ARG A 109 -3.49 -1.90 32.80
N ALA A 110 -4.30 -1.03 33.41
CA ALA A 110 -5.70 -0.88 33.06
C ALA A 110 -5.90 -0.04 31.79
N ASN A 111 -5.02 0.96 31.59
CA ASN A 111 -4.99 1.87 30.46
C ASN A 111 -3.56 1.92 29.87
N PRO A 112 -3.14 0.89 29.11
CA PRO A 112 -1.89 0.93 28.35
C PRO A 112 -1.92 2.04 27.31
N VAL A 113 -0.89 2.90 27.36
CA VAL A 113 -0.64 3.97 26.40
C VAL A 113 0.72 3.71 25.79
N LEU A 114 0.77 3.40 24.50
CA LEU A 114 1.98 2.93 23.83
C LEU A 114 2.23 3.73 22.56
N ASP A 115 3.48 4.16 22.41
CA ASP A 115 4.02 4.68 21.16
C ASP A 115 4.85 3.56 20.52
N PHE A 116 4.66 3.29 19.23
CA PHE A 116 5.42 2.25 18.53
C PHE A 116 5.57 2.60 17.05
N THR A 117 6.61 2.02 16.43
CA THR A 117 6.84 2.11 15.00
C THR A 117 6.36 0.83 14.34
N VAL A 118 5.40 0.94 13.42
CA VAL A 118 4.98 -0.18 12.56
C VAL A 118 5.65 -0.02 11.20
N SER A 119 6.23 -1.10 10.72
CA SER A 119 6.87 -1.13 9.40
C SER A 119 6.38 -2.29 8.55
N ALA A 120 6.17 -2.02 7.27
CA ALA A 120 5.79 -3.01 6.26
C ALA A 120 6.35 -2.59 4.90
N THR A 121 6.94 -3.53 4.16
CA THR A 121 7.39 -3.30 2.76
C THR A 121 8.27 -2.05 2.56
N GLY A 122 9.12 -1.72 3.54
CA GLY A 122 10.03 -0.56 3.47
C GLY A 122 9.41 0.79 3.88
N THR A 123 8.12 0.82 4.23
CA THR A 123 7.46 1.98 4.83
C THR A 123 7.37 1.77 6.33
N ALA A 124 7.68 2.82 7.11
CA ALA A 124 7.52 2.83 8.56
C ALA A 124 6.66 4.02 8.99
N ARG A 125 5.82 3.81 10.01
CA ARG A 125 4.98 4.84 10.60
C ARG A 125 5.03 4.73 12.11
N THR A 126 5.09 5.87 12.77
CA THR A 126 4.95 5.94 14.22
C THR A 126 3.50 6.14 14.57
N LEU A 127 3.02 5.34 15.50
CA LEU A 127 1.65 5.29 15.96
C LEU A 127 1.65 5.40 17.46
N ARG A 128 0.65 6.10 17.97
CA ARG A 128 0.26 6.05 19.38
C ARG A 128 -1.05 5.31 19.48
N ALA A 129 -1.12 4.29 20.33
CA ALA A 129 -2.36 3.62 20.65
C ALA A 129 -2.61 3.64 22.15
N GLU A 130 -3.87 3.82 22.51
CA GLU A 130 -4.37 3.63 23.86
C GLU A 130 -5.39 2.51 23.83
N ALA A 131 -5.18 1.55 24.73
CA ALA A 131 -6.12 0.48 24.96
C ALA A 131 -6.64 0.54 26.39
N ALA A 132 -7.84 0.02 26.60
CA ALA A 132 -8.45 -0.14 27.90
C ALA A 132 -8.90 -1.57 28.12
N VAL A 133 -8.90 -1.99 29.38
CA VAL A 133 -9.45 -3.30 29.77
C VAL A 133 -10.93 -3.15 30.08
N THR A 134 -11.78 -3.52 29.13
CA THR A 134 -13.24 -3.53 29.29
C THR A 134 -13.73 -4.96 29.50
N ALA A 135 -14.38 -5.23 30.64
CA ALA A 135 -14.94 -6.55 30.98
C ALA A 135 -13.93 -7.72 30.89
N GLY A 136 -12.64 -7.46 31.16
CA GLY A 136 -11.57 -8.47 31.07
C GLY A 136 -11.00 -8.68 29.67
N SER A 137 -11.53 -7.97 28.65
CA SER A 137 -10.94 -7.91 27.32
C SER A 137 -10.19 -6.60 27.12
N TRP A 138 -9.08 -6.67 26.40
CA TRP A 138 -8.36 -5.47 25.95
C TRP A 138 -9.07 -4.94 24.70
N VAL A 139 -9.36 -3.66 24.69
CA VAL A 139 -10.02 -2.96 23.58
C VAL A 139 -9.16 -1.75 23.24
N ILE A 140 -8.95 -1.50 21.95
CA ILE A 140 -8.29 -0.28 21.48
C ILE A 140 -9.31 0.84 21.61
N ASP A 141 -9.03 1.81 22.47
CA ASP A 141 -9.90 2.98 22.66
C ASP A 141 -9.63 4.02 21.59
N TRP A 142 -8.35 4.24 21.24
CA TRP A 142 -7.97 5.06 20.09
C TRP A 142 -6.57 4.75 19.58
N GLU A 143 -6.32 5.12 18.33
CA GLU A 143 -5.00 5.14 17.71
C GLU A 143 -4.80 6.40 16.87
N GLN A 144 -3.59 6.94 16.83
CA GLN A 144 -3.25 8.13 16.07
C GLN A 144 -1.88 7.98 15.42
N PHE A 145 -1.78 8.42 14.17
CA PHE A 145 -0.51 8.66 13.49
C PHE A 145 0.18 9.88 14.10
N GLN A 146 1.46 9.71 14.43
CA GLN A 146 2.34 10.81 14.85
C GLN A 146 3.05 11.45 13.66
#